data_AF-A0A1X0QPB9-F1
#
_entry.id   AF-A0A1X0QPB9-F1
#
_cell.length_a   1.000
_cell.length_b   1.000
_cell.length_c   1.000
_cell.angle_alpha   90.00
_cell.angle_beta   90.00
_cell.angle_gamma   90.00
#
_symmetry.space_group_name_H-M   'P 1'
#
loop_
_entity.id
_entity.type
_entity.pdbx_description
1 polymer ?
#
loop_
_entity_poly.entity_id
_entity_poly.type
_entity_poly.pdbx_seq_one_letter_code
_entity_poly.pdbx_strand_id
1 'polypeptide(L)' 'MVDSQYLLVFGGYHKGNTKKNLFLIDTNTLSATSIQATGDIPSPRSFTAITCINGLVLCKNREKKKYIFLC' A
#
# COMPACT_ATOMS: atom_id res chain seq x y z
N MET A 1 -8.28 10.82 -3.69
CA MET A 1 -7.54 11.24 -2.48
C MET A 1 -7.88 10.28 -1.36
N VAL A 2 -6.87 9.73 -0.67
CA VAL A 2 -7.09 8.91 0.53
C VAL A 2 -7.46 9.87 1.66
N ASP A 3 -8.72 9.86 2.08
CA ASP A 3 -9.24 10.60 3.23
C ASP A 3 -8.95 9.85 4.54
N SER A 4 -9.15 10.49 5.69
CA SER A 4 -9.02 9.89 7.03
C SER A 4 -9.91 8.65 7.26
N GLN A 5 -10.92 8.44 6.41
CA GLN A 5 -11.86 7.31 6.47
C GLN A 5 -11.39 6.07 5.70
N TYR A 6 -10.22 6.13 5.08
CA TYR A 6 -9.66 5.04 4.32
C TYR A 6 -8.33 4.58 4.90
N LEU A 7 -8.22 3.28 5.14
CA LEU A 7 -6.96 2.62 5.43
C LEU A 7 -6.37 2.10 4.13
N LEU A 8 -5.08 2.37 3.93
CA LEU A 8 -4.35 1.85 2.79
C LEU A 8 -3.39 0.75 3.22
N VAL A 9 -3.49 -0.41 2.59
CA VAL A 9 -2.70 -1.60 2.92
C VAL A 9 -1.91 -2.06 1.70
N PHE A 10 -0.58 -2.11 1.82
CA PHE A 10 0.30 -2.67 0.80
C PHE A 10 1.00 -3.94 1.27
N GLY A 11 0.90 -4.98 0.44
CA GLY A 11 1.63 -6.23 0.60
C GLY A 11 1.00 -7.19 1.60
N GLY A 12 1.80 -7.72 2.51
CA GLY A 12 1.38 -8.74 3.48
C GLY A 12 1.94 -10.13 3.18
N TYR A 13 1.72 -11.08 4.10
CA TYR A 13 2.19 -12.45 4.01
C TYR A 13 1.02 -13.42 4.13
N HIS A 14 0.86 -14.31 3.16
CA HIS A 14 -0.20 -15.31 3.17
C HIS A 14 0.32 -16.62 2.58
N LYS A 15 0.16 -17.72 3.33
CA LYS A 15 0.54 -19.08 2.90
C LYS A 15 1.95 -19.16 2.30
N GLY A 16 2.96 -18.71 3.02
CA GLY A 16 4.35 -18.77 2.56
C GLY A 16 4.78 -17.64 1.63
N ASN A 17 3.86 -16.81 1.14
CA ASN A 17 4.13 -15.88 0.06
C ASN A 17 3.86 -14.44 0.47
N THR A 18 4.80 -13.55 0.16
CA THR A 18 4.58 -12.10 0.26
C THR A 18 3.76 -11.60 -0.93
N LYS A 19 2.96 -10.57 -0.72
CA LYS A 19 2.12 -9.94 -1.75
C LYS A 19 2.64 -8.54 -2.08
N LYS A 20 2.25 -8.04 -3.25
CA LYS A 20 2.49 -6.66 -3.73
C LYS A 20 1.20 -5.93 -4.09
N ASN A 21 0.06 -6.50 -3.70
CA ASN A 21 -1.25 -5.90 -3.93
C ASN A 21 -1.46 -4.72 -2.99
N LEU A 22 -2.27 -3.77 -3.45
CA LEU A 22 -2.68 -2.61 -2.69
C LEU A 22 -4.19 -2.66 -2.48
N PHE A 23 -4.63 -2.42 -1.25
CA PHE A 23 -6.02 -2.39 -0.87
C PHE A 23 -6.37 -1.07 -0.20
N LEU A 24 -7.52 -0.52 -0.57
CA LEU A 24 -8.23 0.50 0.21
C LEU A 24 -9.27 -0.19 1.07
N ILE A 25 -9.29 0.13 2.35
CA ILE A 25 -10.32 -0.33 3.27
C ILE A 25 -11.08 0.89 3.73
N ASP A 26 -12.37 0.92 3.42
CA ASP A 26 -13.31 1.92 3.94
C ASP A 26 -13.65 1.57 5.39
N THR A 27 -13.34 2.46 6.34
CA THR A 27 -13.53 2.14 7.77
C THR A 27 -14.98 2.24 8.23
N ASN A 28 -15.86 2.89 7.46
CA ASN A 28 -17.28 2.99 7.80
C ASN A 28 -18.03 1.72 7.40
N THR A 29 -17.71 1.20 6.22
CA THR A 29 -18.38 0.03 5.64
C THR A 29 -17.62 -1.28 5.84
N LEU A 30 -16.35 -1.20 6.25
CA LEU A 30 -15.39 -2.31 6.33
C LEU A 30 -15.20 -3.03 4.99
N SER A 31 -15.49 -2.35 3.88
CA SER A 31 -15.30 -2.89 2.54
C SER A 31 -13.84 -2.72 2.09
N ALA A 32 -13.31 -3.73 1.41
CA ALA A 32 -11.96 -3.72 0.87
C ALA A 32 -12.00 -3.69 -0.66
N THR A 33 -11.32 -2.72 -1.26
CA THR A 33 -11.20 -2.56 -2.71
C THR A 33 -9.74 -2.71 -3.13
N SER A 34 -9.46 -3.60 -4.09
CA SER A 34 -8.12 -3.72 -4.66
C SER A 34 -7.86 -2.53 -5.58
N ILE A 35 -6.75 -1.82 -5.37
CA ILE A 35 -6.31 -0.73 -6.25
C ILE A 35 -5.10 -1.19 -7.07
N GLN A 36 -5.04 -0.76 -8.33
CA GLN A 36 -3.85 -0.85 -9.16
C GLN A 36 -2.87 0.27 -8.80
N ALA A 37 -1.67 -0.09 -8.35
CA ALA A 37 -0.57 0.86 -8.21
C ALA A 37 0.06 1.14 -9.58
N THR A 38 0.64 2.33 -9.76
CA THR A 38 1.35 2.72 -11.00
C THR A 38 2.80 3.14 -10.67
N GLY A 39 3.66 3.22 -11.70
CA GLY A 39 5.07 3.59 -11.53
C GLY A 39 5.94 2.49 -10.90
N ASP A 40 6.88 2.88 -10.04
CA ASP A 40 7.90 2.01 -9.45
C ASP A 40 7.38 1.19 -8.25
N ILE A 41 6.62 0.15 -8.55
CA ILE A 41 6.02 -0.73 -7.53
C ILE A 41 7.11 -1.55 -6.81
N PRO A 42 7.22 -1.50 -5.47
CA PRO A 42 8.14 -2.31 -4.69
C PRO A 42 7.92 -3.81 -4.88
N SER A 43 8.99 -4.58 -4.64
CA SER A 43 8.87 -6.03 -4.56
C SER A 43 7.91 -6.46 -3.43
N PRO A 44 7.22 -7.61 -3.58
CA PRO A 44 6.35 -8.17 -2.56
C PRO A 44 7.03 -8.26 -1.19
N ARG A 45 6.36 -7.83 -0.12
CA ARG A 45 6.94 -7.75 1.23
C ARG A 45 5.90 -7.79 2.35
N SER A 46 6.36 -8.10 3.56
CA SER A 46 5.63 -8.00 4.83
C SER A 46 6.30 -6.98 5.76
N PHE A 47 5.59 -6.56 6.82
CA PHE A 47 6.07 -5.56 7.79
C PHE A 47 6.47 -4.22 7.15
N THR A 48 5.67 -3.77 6.19
CA THR A 48 5.92 -2.54 5.44
C THR A 48 5.72 -1.31 6.33
N ALA A 49 6.64 -0.35 6.27
CA ALA A 49 6.43 1.00 6.77
C ALA A 49 5.88 1.88 5.65
N ILE A 50 4.68 2.42 5.86
CA ILE A 50 3.94 3.24 4.89
C ILE A 50 3.64 4.61 5.50
N THR A 51 3.73 5.66 4.70
CA THR A 51 3.22 7.00 5.05
C THR A 51 2.50 7.60 3.85
N CYS A 52 1.52 8.47 4.09
CA CYS A 52 0.85 9.22 3.05
C CYS A 52 1.20 10.71 3.15
N ILE A 53 1.55 11.34 2.03
CA ILE A 53 1.89 12.77 1.94
C ILE A 53 1.21 13.33 0.71
N ASN A 54 0.28 14.28 0.87
CA ASN A 54 -0.49 14.88 -0.22
C ASN A 54 -1.16 13.86 -1.17
N GLY A 55 -1.67 12.75 -0.62
CA GLY A 55 -2.28 11.66 -1.40
C GLY A 55 -1.29 10.68 -2.04
N LEU A 56 0.03 10.95 -1.97
CA LEU A 56 1.07 10.03 -2.38
C LEU A 56 1.42 9.08 -1.24
N VAL A 57 1.73 7.83 -1.57
CA VAL A 57 1.97 6.79 -0.57
C VAL A 57 3.42 6.34 -0.65
N LEU A 58 4.18 6.68 0.38
CA LEU A 58 5.57 6.28 0.49
C LEU A 58 5.69 4.94 1.20
N CYS A 59 6.24 3.94 0.52
CA CYS A 59 6.66 2.69 1.13
C CYS A 59 8.18 2.70 1.30
N LYS A 60 8.67 2.83 2.54
CA LYS A 60 10.13 2.82 2.78
C LYS A 60 10.66 1.39 2.64
N ASN A 61 11.51 1.16 1.65
CA ASN A 61 12.22 -0.10 1.50
C ASN A 61 13.58 -0.04 2.25
N ARG A 62 13.90 -1.11 2.99
CA ARG A 62 15.17 -1.25 3.75
C ARG A 62 16.39 -1.35 2.83
N GLU A 63 16.20 -1.87 1.62
CA GLU A 63 17.34 -2.17 0.72
C GLU A 63 17.68 -1.04 -0.26
N LYS A 64 16.73 -0.21 -0.69
CA LYS A 64 16.92 1.02 -1.52
C LYS A 64 15.69 1.92 -1.38
N LYS A 65 15.82 3.25 -1.33
CA LYS A 65 14.67 4.20 -1.36
C LYS A 65 13.86 3.99 -2.66
N LYS A 66 12.69 3.37 -2.57
CA LYS A 66 11.75 3.18 -3.70
C LYS A 66 10.43 3.85 -3.34
N TYR A 67 9.83 4.55 -4.29
CA TYR A 67 8.66 5.41 -4.07
C TYR A 67 7.49 4.85 -4.88
N ILE A 68 6.32 4.65 -4.24
CA ILE A 68 5.10 4.28 -4.96
C ILE A 68 4.37 5.57 -5.30
N PHE A 69 3.98 5.71 -6.57
CA PHE A 69 3.01 6.72 -6.97
C PHE A 69 1.64 6.05 -7.04
N LEU A 70 0.69 6.60 -6.31
CA LEU A 70 -0.72 6.30 -6.47
C LEU A 70 -1.36 7.54 -7.06
N CYS A 71 -1.84 7.41 -8.29
CA CYS A 71 -2.76 8.36 -8.90
C CYS A 71 -4.17 8.08 -8.37
#